data_AF-A0AAN2BKQ5-F1
#
_entry.id   AF-A0AAN2BKQ5-F1
#
_cell.length_a   1.000
_cell.length_b   1.000
_cell.length_c   1.000
_cell.angle_alpha   90.00
_cell.angle_beta   90.00
_cell.angle_gamma   90.00
#
_symmetry.space_group_name_H-M   'P 1'
#
loop_
_entity.id
_entity.type
_entity.pdbx_description
1 polymer ?
#
loop_
_entity_poly.entity_id
_entity_poly.type
_entity_poly.pdbx_seq_one_letter_code
_entity_poly.pdbx_strand_id
1 'polypeptide(L)'
;MNIKHTGSTVNFNNHSKKYGNLLNQIFTAVLCTTVLAACGSGGGSGGENNNAENTAATYSSISSSSDVNSSSSSSAASSSSTATISTTTTDALVAAPDFDFASQSTVQLNVHFENHGGNRYQLSLYGNYQESNTGYLPHYNSQITSGALTDGVYTSQLQIPSTQTRVLAELWSYDGSAPIQAVLSVQDGILNWAI
;
A
#
# COMPACT_ATOMS: atom_id res chain seq x y z
N MET A 1 20.63 80.11 -22.04
CA MET A 1 21.55 79.34 -21.20
C MET A 1 20.74 78.61 -20.14
N ASN A 2 20.42 77.33 -20.37
CA ASN A 2 20.23 76.32 -19.33
C ASN A 2 19.87 74.96 -19.98
N ILE A 3 20.34 73.92 -19.31
CA ILE A 3 20.89 72.70 -19.89
C ILE A 3 19.86 71.57 -19.78
N LYS A 4 19.69 70.78 -20.85
CA LYS A 4 18.86 69.56 -20.86
C LYS A 4 19.54 68.49 -20.00
N HIS A 5 18.91 68.07 -18.90
CA HIS A 5 19.36 66.92 -18.11
C HIS A 5 18.88 65.61 -18.75
N THR A 6 19.80 64.93 -19.43
CA THR A 6 19.66 63.53 -19.82
C THR A 6 20.02 62.65 -18.62
N GLY A 7 19.02 62.14 -17.90
CA GLY A 7 19.21 61.17 -16.82
C GLY A 7 19.34 59.76 -17.39
N SER A 8 20.58 59.28 -17.56
CA SER A 8 20.89 57.89 -17.86
C SER A 8 21.10 57.13 -16.55
N THR A 9 20.13 56.31 -16.16
CA THR A 9 20.23 55.46 -14.95
C THR A 9 21.04 54.22 -15.29
N VAL A 10 22.31 54.19 -14.89
CA VAL A 10 23.19 53.02 -15.03
C VAL A 10 22.91 52.08 -13.86
N ASN A 11 22.31 50.93 -14.13
CA ASN A 11 22.00 49.92 -13.13
C ASN A 11 23.22 49.01 -12.90
N PHE A 12 23.96 49.23 -11.82
CA PHE A 12 25.05 48.35 -11.36
C PHE A 12 24.52 47.35 -10.33
N ASN A 13 23.76 46.35 -10.78
CA ASN A 13 23.46 45.20 -9.93
C ASN A 13 24.55 44.12 -10.05
N ASN A 14 25.56 44.33 -9.22
CA ASN A 14 26.22 43.35 -8.36
C ASN A 14 26.28 41.89 -8.84
N HIS A 15 27.37 41.56 -9.52
CA HIS A 15 27.78 40.21 -9.88
C HIS A 15 28.64 39.62 -8.74
N SER A 16 28.04 38.99 -7.74
CA SER A 16 28.83 38.33 -6.67
C SER A 16 28.20 37.06 -6.10
N LYS A 17 27.96 36.05 -6.95
CA LYS A 17 27.84 34.64 -6.51
C LYS A 17 28.44 33.70 -7.55
N LYS A 18 29.75 33.80 -7.74
CA LYS A 18 30.60 32.70 -8.25
C LYS A 18 31.60 32.40 -7.14
N TYR A 19 31.97 31.14 -6.94
CA TYR A 19 32.80 30.59 -5.86
C TYR A 19 32.06 30.04 -4.63
N GLY A 20 31.24 29.02 -4.86
CA GLY A 20 30.88 28.01 -3.87
C GLY A 20 30.44 26.77 -4.65
N ASN A 21 31.06 25.61 -4.38
CA ASN A 21 30.79 24.27 -4.97
C ASN A 21 31.79 23.73 -6.00
N LEU A 22 33.06 24.19 -6.00
CA LEU A 22 34.12 23.58 -6.81
C LEU A 22 35.03 22.59 -6.05
N LEU A 23 34.72 22.28 -4.77
CA LEU A 23 35.53 21.38 -3.95
C LEU A 23 34.88 20.02 -3.62
N ASN A 24 33.62 19.78 -4.01
CA ASN A 24 32.95 18.48 -3.79
C ASN A 24 32.76 17.65 -5.06
N GLN A 25 33.27 18.13 -6.20
CA GLN A 25 33.16 17.46 -7.52
C GLN A 25 34.36 16.56 -7.86
N ILE A 26 35.34 16.44 -6.95
CA ILE A 26 36.53 15.60 -7.16
C ILE A 26 36.40 14.22 -6.49
N PHE A 27 35.43 14.03 -5.58
CA PHE A 27 35.31 12.77 -4.80
C PHE A 27 34.43 11.68 -5.42
N THR A 28 33.72 11.95 -6.53
CA THR A 28 32.75 11.00 -7.13
C THR A 28 33.27 10.31 -8.40
N ALA A 29 34.59 10.12 -8.52
CA ALA A 29 35.20 9.55 -9.74
C ALA A 29 36.10 8.31 -9.51
N VAL A 30 36.11 7.68 -8.32
CA VAL A 30 36.98 6.51 -8.05
C VAL A 30 36.27 5.41 -7.25
N LEU A 31 35.16 4.86 -7.76
CA LEU A 31 34.69 3.54 -7.30
C LEU A 31 33.99 2.76 -8.43
N CYS A 32 34.67 2.67 -9.58
CA CYS A 32 34.41 1.63 -10.57
C CYS A 32 35.28 0.40 -10.25
N THR A 33 34.68 -0.78 -10.42
CA THR A 33 35.24 -2.13 -10.59
C THR A 33 35.20 -3.08 -9.39
N THR A 34 34.73 -4.30 -9.69
CA THR A 34 34.53 -5.53 -8.88
C THR A 34 33.08 -5.72 -8.36
N VAL A 35 32.29 -6.72 -8.76
CA VAL A 35 32.50 -7.99 -9.48
C VAL A 35 31.20 -8.42 -10.18
N LEU A 36 31.27 -8.77 -11.47
CA LEU A 36 30.23 -9.52 -12.19
C LEU A 36 30.42 -11.03 -11.94
N ALA A 37 29.66 -11.58 -11.01
CA ALA A 37 29.29 -13.00 -10.90
C ALA A 37 28.05 -13.04 -9.98
N ALA A 38 26.88 -13.54 -10.35
CA ALA A 38 26.66 -14.79 -11.04
C ALA A 38 25.45 -14.71 -11.97
N CYS A 39 25.72 -15.08 -13.23
CA CYS A 39 24.77 -15.77 -14.09
C CYS A 39 24.46 -17.12 -13.44
N GLY A 40 23.24 -17.27 -12.94
CA GLY A 40 22.70 -18.54 -12.41
C GLY A 40 21.44 -18.91 -13.17
N SER A 41 21.59 -19.19 -14.46
CA SER A 41 20.56 -19.80 -15.31
C SER A 41 20.44 -21.29 -14.98
N GLY A 42 19.25 -21.76 -14.63
CA GLY A 42 18.97 -23.20 -14.52
C GLY A 42 17.47 -23.44 -14.50
N GLY A 43 16.92 -23.96 -15.60
CA GLY A 43 15.51 -24.30 -15.76
C GLY A 43 15.25 -25.81 -15.86
N GLY A 44 13.97 -26.18 -15.87
CA GLY A 44 13.44 -27.31 -16.65
C GLY A 44 12.99 -28.59 -15.92
N SER A 45 11.69 -28.64 -15.59
CA SER A 45 10.67 -29.69 -15.83
C SER A 45 10.87 -31.20 -15.58
N GLY A 46 9.80 -31.81 -15.03
CA GLY A 46 9.40 -33.24 -15.15
C GLY A 46 9.53 -33.99 -13.80
N GLY A 47 8.58 -34.73 -13.26
CA GLY A 47 7.41 -35.41 -13.82
C GLY A 47 7.36 -36.83 -13.19
N GLU A 48 6.61 -36.94 -12.08
CA GLU A 48 5.90 -38.11 -11.50
C GLU A 48 6.62 -39.44 -11.10
N ASN A 49 6.18 -39.90 -9.91
CA ASN A 49 5.94 -41.28 -9.43
C ASN A 49 6.93 -42.01 -8.48
N ASN A 50 6.46 -42.12 -7.23
CA ASN A 50 6.41 -43.28 -6.32
C ASN A 50 7.71 -43.99 -5.89
N ASN A 51 8.08 -43.82 -4.61
CA ASN A 51 7.81 -44.76 -3.51
C ASN A 51 8.95 -44.73 -2.46
N ALA A 52 8.52 -44.62 -1.20
CA ALA A 52 9.16 -45.01 0.06
C ALA A 52 10.64 -44.63 0.31
N GLU A 53 10.88 -43.84 1.36
CA GLU A 53 11.39 -44.42 2.61
C GLU A 53 11.16 -43.45 3.79
N ASN A 54 10.73 -44.05 4.89
CA ASN A 54 10.32 -43.44 6.15
C ASN A 54 11.56 -43.22 7.04
N THR A 55 11.88 -41.97 7.38
CA THR A 55 12.78 -41.69 8.51
C THR A 55 12.30 -40.47 9.27
N ALA A 56 11.76 -40.74 10.46
CA ALA A 56 11.27 -39.77 11.42
C ALA A 56 12.41 -38.93 12.02
N ALA A 57 12.18 -37.62 12.18
CA ALA A 57 12.99 -36.74 13.00
C ALA A 57 12.13 -36.08 14.08
N THR A 58 12.62 -36.24 15.30
CA THR A 58 12.28 -35.73 16.62
C THR A 58 11.81 -34.28 16.69
N TYR A 59 10.71 -34.03 17.42
CA TYR A 59 10.40 -32.72 18.02
C TYR A 59 9.88 -32.90 19.46
N SER A 60 10.32 -31.98 20.31
CA SER A 60 10.30 -32.01 21.77
C SER A 60 8.92 -31.83 22.43
N SER A 61 8.81 -32.43 23.60
CA SER A 61 7.74 -32.34 24.59
C SER A 61 7.56 -30.95 25.21
N ILE A 62 6.31 -30.50 25.33
CA ILE A 62 5.88 -29.54 26.37
C ILE A 62 4.58 -30.06 26.99
N SER A 63 4.62 -30.22 28.31
CA SER A 63 3.53 -30.64 29.20
C SER A 63 2.44 -29.57 29.32
N SER A 64 1.19 -29.98 29.41
CA SER A 64 0.09 -29.14 29.91
C SER A 64 -0.85 -30.00 30.73
N SER A 65 -0.78 -29.81 32.04
CA SER A 65 -1.64 -30.37 33.06
C SER A 65 -3.07 -29.83 32.96
N SER A 66 -4.06 -30.72 32.97
CA SER A 66 -5.44 -30.34 33.28
C SER A 66 -5.97 -31.31 34.34
N ASP A 67 -6.31 -30.72 35.49
CA ASP A 67 -6.83 -31.39 36.66
C ASP A 67 -8.26 -31.88 36.42
N VAL A 68 -8.50 -33.14 36.77
CA VAL A 68 -9.83 -33.75 36.86
C VAL A 68 -10.45 -33.38 38.20
N ASN A 69 -11.58 -32.66 38.17
CA ASN A 69 -12.44 -32.49 39.34
C ASN A 69 -13.81 -33.09 39.06
N SER A 70 -14.04 -34.25 39.67
CA SER A 70 -15.32 -34.97 39.67
C SER A 70 -16.04 -34.72 40.99
N SER A 71 -17.26 -34.19 40.96
CA SER A 71 -18.19 -34.25 42.09
C SER A 71 -19.65 -34.35 41.66
N SER A 72 -20.15 -35.59 41.74
CA SER A 72 -21.46 -36.06 42.23
C SER A 72 -22.75 -35.21 42.10
N SER A 73 -23.67 -35.78 41.32
CA SER A 73 -25.12 -35.97 41.53
C SER A 73 -25.88 -35.22 42.65
N SER A 74 -27.00 -34.59 42.27
CA SER A 74 -28.27 -34.72 43.00
C SER A 74 -29.47 -34.43 42.08
N SER A 75 -30.50 -35.27 42.22
CA SER A 75 -31.74 -35.27 41.44
C SER A 75 -32.78 -34.33 42.05
N ALA A 76 -33.51 -33.58 41.21
CA ALA A 76 -34.85 -33.10 41.53
C ALA A 76 -35.66 -32.93 40.23
N ALA A 77 -36.73 -33.72 40.10
CA ALA A 77 -37.68 -33.68 39.01
C ALA A 77 -38.62 -32.47 39.15
N SER A 78 -38.93 -31.78 38.05
CA SER A 78 -40.15 -30.98 37.90
C SER A 78 -40.46 -30.69 36.42
N SER A 79 -41.62 -31.20 36.00
CA SER A 79 -42.54 -30.60 35.03
C SER A 79 -42.10 -30.45 33.57
N SER A 80 -42.51 -31.45 32.79
CA SER A 80 -42.65 -31.46 31.34
C SER A 80 -43.34 -30.19 30.79
N SER A 81 -42.59 -29.42 30.00
CA SER A 81 -43.11 -28.83 28.77
C SER A 81 -42.14 -29.24 27.67
N THR A 82 -42.61 -30.04 26.71
CA THR A 82 -41.83 -30.47 25.56
C THR A 82 -41.61 -29.27 24.65
N ALA A 83 -40.60 -28.47 24.96
CA ALA A 83 -39.93 -27.66 23.96
C ALA A 83 -39.16 -28.65 23.08
N THR A 84 -39.67 -28.92 21.88
CA THR A 84 -38.92 -29.59 20.84
C THR A 84 -37.67 -28.75 20.58
N ILE A 85 -36.54 -29.20 21.11
CA ILE A 85 -35.24 -28.61 20.84
C ILE A 85 -34.97 -28.93 19.37
N SER A 86 -35.33 -28.00 18.48
CA SER A 86 -34.94 -28.09 17.08
C SER A 86 -33.44 -27.85 17.05
N THR A 87 -32.67 -28.94 17.06
CA THR A 87 -31.23 -28.92 16.83
C THR A 87 -30.99 -28.37 15.44
N THR A 88 -30.76 -27.06 15.35
CA THR A 88 -30.32 -26.42 14.11
C THR A 88 -28.88 -26.87 13.87
N THR A 89 -28.68 -27.71 12.86
CA THR A 89 -27.35 -28.10 12.41
C THR A 89 -26.76 -27.01 11.53
N THR A 90 -25.43 -26.90 11.46
CA THR A 90 -24.75 -25.96 10.55
C THR A 90 -25.14 -26.16 9.09
N ASP A 91 -25.56 -27.37 8.73
CA ASP A 91 -26.02 -27.74 7.37
C ASP A 91 -27.36 -27.09 6.99
N ALA A 92 -28.11 -26.56 7.97
CA ALA A 92 -29.38 -25.87 7.75
C ALA A 92 -29.22 -24.36 7.49
N LEU A 93 -27.98 -23.83 7.53
CA LEU A 93 -27.71 -22.42 7.26
C LEU A 93 -27.64 -22.16 5.75
N VAL A 94 -28.60 -21.38 5.25
CA VAL A 94 -28.64 -20.94 3.85
C VAL A 94 -28.42 -19.43 3.81
N ALA A 95 -27.50 -18.98 2.97
CA ALA A 95 -27.29 -17.55 2.76
C ALA A 95 -28.51 -16.91 2.10
N ALA A 96 -28.72 -15.62 2.37
CA ALA A 96 -29.78 -14.89 1.71
C ALA A 96 -29.58 -14.91 0.18
N PRO A 97 -30.65 -14.96 -0.64
CA PRO A 97 -30.53 -15.03 -2.09
C PRO A 97 -29.74 -13.86 -2.71
N ASP A 98 -29.70 -12.74 -2.02
CA ASP A 98 -29.02 -11.48 -2.37
C ASP A 98 -27.66 -11.30 -1.67
N PHE A 99 -27.15 -12.33 -0.98
CA PHE A 99 -25.85 -12.26 -0.34
C PHE A 99 -24.72 -12.31 -1.38
N ASP A 100 -23.91 -11.25 -1.43
CA ASP A 100 -22.71 -11.20 -2.25
C ASP A 100 -21.52 -11.81 -1.50
N PHE A 101 -20.95 -12.87 -2.07
CA PHE A 101 -19.77 -13.55 -1.54
C PHE A 101 -18.45 -12.95 -2.05
N ALA A 102 -18.50 -11.90 -2.90
CA ALA A 102 -17.31 -11.26 -3.42
C ALA A 102 -16.49 -10.59 -2.31
N SER A 103 -15.29 -11.12 -2.08
CA SER A 103 -14.33 -10.54 -1.13
C SER A 103 -13.55 -9.35 -1.71
N GLN A 104 -13.64 -9.14 -3.02
CA GLN A 104 -12.97 -8.07 -3.75
C GLN A 104 -13.95 -7.36 -4.67
N SER A 105 -13.69 -6.09 -4.90
CA SER A 105 -14.43 -5.25 -5.83
C SER A 105 -13.48 -4.63 -6.83
N THR A 106 -13.96 -4.51 -8.07
CA THR A 106 -13.27 -3.77 -9.12
C THR A 106 -13.58 -2.29 -9.00
N VAL A 107 -12.54 -1.47 -8.89
CA VAL A 107 -12.67 -0.01 -8.72
C VAL A 107 -11.89 0.73 -9.80
N GLN A 108 -12.51 1.71 -10.43
CA GLN A 108 -11.85 2.58 -11.40
C GLN A 108 -11.20 3.76 -10.68
N LEU A 109 -9.88 3.90 -10.81
CA LEU A 109 -9.14 5.07 -10.36
C LEU A 109 -8.97 6.05 -11.52
N ASN A 110 -9.32 7.31 -11.30
CA ASN A 110 -9.05 8.43 -12.19
C ASN A 110 -8.39 9.56 -11.41
N VAL A 111 -7.17 9.91 -11.81
CA VAL A 111 -6.43 11.06 -11.28
C VAL A 111 -6.19 12.03 -12.42
N HIS A 112 -6.53 13.28 -12.18
CA HIS A 112 -6.22 14.42 -13.05
C HIS A 112 -5.46 15.45 -12.21
N PHE A 113 -4.27 15.82 -12.68
CA PHE A 113 -3.43 16.84 -12.07
C PHE A 113 -3.05 17.88 -13.12
N GLU A 114 -3.42 19.13 -12.87
CA GLU A 114 -3.12 20.26 -13.74
C GLU A 114 -1.62 20.62 -13.68
N ASN A 115 -0.84 19.98 -14.54
CA ASN A 115 0.61 20.16 -14.57
C ASN A 115 1.03 21.35 -15.44
N HIS A 116 1.14 22.53 -14.83
CA HIS A 116 1.58 23.74 -15.53
C HIS A 116 3.11 23.82 -15.78
N GLY A 117 3.90 22.89 -15.23
CA GLY A 117 5.36 22.97 -15.23
C GLY A 117 6.08 21.93 -16.10
N GLY A 118 5.35 20.99 -16.71
CA GLY A 118 5.95 19.86 -17.44
C GLY A 118 6.75 18.90 -16.54
N ASN A 119 6.60 19.02 -15.21
CA ASN A 119 7.28 18.16 -14.25
C ASN A 119 6.69 16.74 -14.29
N ARG A 120 7.52 15.73 -14.03
CA ARG A 120 7.02 14.36 -13.88
C ARG A 120 6.46 14.18 -12.49
N TYR A 121 5.36 13.46 -12.38
CA TYR A 121 4.76 13.10 -11.10
C TYR A 121 4.48 11.60 -11.04
N GLN A 122 4.62 11.06 -9.84
CA GLN A 122 4.42 9.64 -9.54
C GLN A 122 3.28 9.51 -8.52
N LEU A 123 2.22 8.80 -8.89
CA LEU A 123 1.15 8.45 -7.98
C LEU A 123 1.53 7.22 -7.18
N SER A 124 1.17 7.21 -5.89
CA SER A 124 1.14 6.02 -5.03
C SER A 124 -0.19 5.97 -4.30
N LEU A 125 -0.84 4.81 -4.29
CA LEU A 125 -2.12 4.59 -3.61
C LEU A 125 -1.97 3.50 -2.54
N TYR A 126 -2.48 3.76 -1.35
CA TYR A 126 -2.35 2.86 -0.19
C TYR A 126 -3.71 2.53 0.42
N GLY A 127 -3.89 1.27 0.81
CA GLY A 127 -5.09 0.81 1.51
C GLY A 127 -5.10 1.17 2.99
N ASN A 128 -3.93 1.19 3.64
CA ASN A 128 -3.80 1.49 5.06
C ASN A 128 -2.91 2.71 5.28
N TYR A 129 -3.34 3.58 6.19
CA TYR A 129 -2.60 4.76 6.59
C TYR A 129 -3.03 5.19 7.99
N GLN A 130 -2.19 6.00 8.63
CA GLN A 130 -2.48 6.64 9.91
C GLN A 130 -2.56 8.15 9.73
N GLU A 131 -3.51 8.77 10.41
CA GLU A 131 -3.54 10.24 10.49
C GLU A 131 -2.51 10.72 11.49
N SER A 132 -1.85 11.83 11.15
CA SER A 132 -0.82 12.50 11.96
C SER A 132 -1.14 13.99 12.04
N ASN A 133 -0.48 14.70 12.95
CA ASN A 133 -0.67 16.16 13.12
C ASN A 133 -0.31 16.98 11.86
N THR A 134 0.41 16.39 10.91
CA THR A 134 0.96 17.06 9.72
C THR A 134 0.46 16.50 8.40
N GLY A 135 -0.44 15.52 8.42
CA GLY A 135 -0.92 14.83 7.22
C GLY A 135 -1.18 13.36 7.48
N TYR A 136 -0.89 12.51 6.49
CA TYR A 136 -1.11 11.07 6.59
C TYR A 136 0.20 10.30 6.45
N LEU A 137 0.33 9.23 7.24
CA LEU A 137 1.45 8.31 7.19
C LEU A 137 0.99 7.01 6.53
N PRO A 138 1.37 6.74 5.27
CA PRO A 138 1.02 5.48 4.61
C PRO A 138 1.70 4.30 5.32
N HIS A 139 0.98 3.19 5.41
CA HIS A 139 1.63 1.90 5.62
C HIS A 139 2.15 1.42 4.27
N TYR A 140 3.46 1.56 4.02
CA TYR A 140 4.05 1.30 2.71
C TYR A 140 3.86 -0.14 2.20
N ASN A 141 3.66 -1.11 3.09
CA ASN A 141 3.32 -2.50 2.72
C ASN A 141 1.88 -2.68 2.23
N SER A 142 1.05 -1.65 2.30
CA SER A 142 -0.35 -1.63 1.84
C SER A 142 -0.53 -0.90 0.50
N GLN A 143 0.56 -0.70 -0.25
CA GLN A 143 0.49 -0.07 -1.56
C GLN A 143 -0.35 -0.93 -2.51
N ILE A 144 -1.42 -0.35 -3.04
CA ILE A 144 -2.35 -0.96 -3.99
C ILE A 144 -1.80 -0.80 -5.41
N THR A 145 -1.37 0.41 -5.75
CA THR A 145 -0.80 0.72 -7.06
C THR A 145 0.15 1.90 -6.99
N SER A 146 1.02 1.99 -7.99
CA SER A 146 1.84 3.16 -8.24
C SER A 146 2.08 3.32 -9.74
N GLY A 147 2.14 4.55 -10.22
CA GLY A 147 2.51 4.82 -11.60
C GLY A 147 2.72 6.30 -11.90
N ALA A 148 3.50 6.57 -12.94
CA ALA A 148 3.74 7.93 -13.39
C ALA A 148 2.49 8.48 -14.08
N LEU A 149 2.22 9.77 -13.87
CA LEU A 149 1.20 10.47 -14.62
C LEU A 149 1.69 10.73 -16.05
N THR A 150 0.82 10.51 -17.03
CA THR A 150 1.06 10.89 -18.42
C THR A 150 0.21 12.12 -18.72
N ASP A 151 0.85 13.25 -19.03
CA ASP A 151 0.17 14.53 -19.27
C ASP A 151 -0.81 14.93 -18.16
N GLY A 152 -0.42 14.71 -16.90
CA GLY A 152 -1.25 15.01 -15.74
C GLY A 152 -2.33 13.98 -15.43
N VAL A 153 -2.44 12.89 -16.21
CA VAL A 153 -3.49 11.89 -16.05
C VAL A 153 -2.93 10.55 -15.59
N TYR A 154 -3.64 9.90 -14.67
CA TYR A 154 -3.44 8.50 -14.32
C TYR A 154 -4.79 7.78 -14.19
N THR A 155 -4.98 6.72 -14.97
CA THR A 155 -6.21 5.93 -14.98
C THR A 155 -5.85 4.46 -14.84
N SER A 156 -6.50 3.75 -13.92
CA SER A 156 -6.22 2.33 -13.67
C SER A 156 -7.42 1.62 -13.07
N GLN A 157 -7.59 0.34 -13.39
CA GLN A 157 -8.58 -0.52 -12.75
C GLN A 157 -7.91 -1.29 -11.61
N LEU A 158 -8.49 -1.20 -10.42
CA LEU A 158 -7.96 -1.77 -9.19
C LEU A 158 -8.84 -2.93 -8.73
N GLN A 159 -8.22 -3.96 -8.15
CA GLN A 159 -8.90 -4.98 -7.36
C GLN A 159 -8.59 -4.69 -5.89
N ILE A 160 -9.58 -4.26 -5.13
CA ILE A 160 -9.44 -3.95 -3.71
C ILE A 160 -10.43 -4.78 -2.88
N PRO A 161 -10.17 -5.03 -1.58
CA PRO A 161 -11.15 -5.67 -0.71
C PRO A 161 -12.48 -4.91 -0.76
N SER A 162 -13.60 -5.63 -0.78
CA SER A 162 -14.94 -5.00 -0.80
C SER A 162 -15.25 -4.16 0.44
N THR A 163 -14.53 -4.41 1.55
CA THR A 163 -14.58 -3.61 2.78
C THR A 163 -13.74 -2.33 2.72
N GLN A 164 -12.88 -2.16 1.71
CA GLN A 164 -12.02 -0.99 1.55
C GLN A 164 -12.81 0.18 0.96
N THR A 165 -13.23 1.12 1.81
CA THR A 165 -14.05 2.27 1.39
C THR A 165 -13.24 3.56 1.21
N ARG A 166 -12.02 3.62 1.76
CA ARG A 166 -11.15 4.80 1.71
C ARG A 166 -9.72 4.40 1.42
N VAL A 167 -8.97 5.21 0.70
CA VAL A 167 -7.57 4.97 0.37
C VAL A 167 -6.79 6.27 0.46
N LEU A 168 -5.49 6.19 0.77
CA LEU A 168 -4.60 7.35 0.73
C LEU A 168 -3.91 7.40 -0.64
N ALA A 169 -4.03 8.53 -1.31
CA ALA A 169 -3.27 8.86 -2.50
C ALA A 169 -2.14 9.82 -2.14
N GLU A 170 -0.96 9.56 -2.70
CA GLU A 170 0.20 10.44 -2.65
C GLU A 170 0.66 10.75 -4.06
N LEU A 171 0.84 12.03 -4.37
CA LEU A 171 1.43 12.49 -5.61
C LEU A 171 2.81 13.06 -5.33
N TRP A 172 3.82 12.36 -5.83
CA TRP A 172 5.23 12.67 -5.62
C TRP A 172 5.80 13.45 -6.81
N SER A 173 6.47 14.57 -6.51
CA SER A 173 7.38 15.24 -7.44
C SER A 173 8.78 14.63 -7.31
N TYR A 174 9.56 14.68 -8.39
CA TYR A 174 10.96 14.23 -8.39
C TYR A 174 11.95 15.28 -7.85
N ASP A 175 11.45 16.44 -7.42
CA ASP A 175 12.27 17.53 -6.84
C ASP A 175 12.64 17.32 -5.36
N GLY A 176 12.13 16.25 -4.72
CA GLY A 176 12.39 15.92 -3.32
C GLY A 176 11.49 16.66 -2.31
N SER A 177 10.49 17.41 -2.78
CA SER A 177 9.44 17.97 -1.92
C SER A 177 8.54 16.89 -1.31
N ALA A 178 7.82 17.26 -0.25
CA ALA A 178 6.81 16.39 0.35
C ALA A 178 5.67 16.13 -0.65
N PRO A 179 5.05 14.94 -0.63
CA PRO A 179 4.00 14.60 -1.57
C PRO A 179 2.73 15.42 -1.29
N ILE A 180 1.95 15.65 -2.34
CA ILE A 180 0.57 16.09 -2.18
C ILE A 180 -0.24 14.86 -1.78
N GLN A 181 -1.00 14.95 -0.69
CA GLN A 181 -1.75 13.81 -0.16
C GLN A 181 -3.26 14.08 -0.21
N ALA A 182 -4.04 13.03 -0.48
CA ALA A 182 -5.50 13.07 -0.37
C ALA A 182 -6.04 11.71 0.07
N VAL A 183 -7.05 11.72 0.94
CA VAL A 183 -7.84 10.52 1.21
C VAL A 183 -9.02 10.49 0.24
N LEU A 184 -9.07 9.44 -0.57
CA LEU A 184 -10.13 9.23 -1.55
C LEU A 184 -11.14 8.22 -1.00
N SER A 185 -12.41 8.45 -1.27
CA SER A 185 -13.50 7.52 -0.93
C SER A 185 -13.98 6.83 -2.19
N VAL A 186 -14.19 5.52 -2.11
CA VAL A 186 -14.80 4.73 -3.19
C VAL A 186 -16.27 5.11 -3.28
N GLN A 187 -16.70 5.66 -4.41
CA GLN A 187 -18.09 6.02 -4.69
C GLN A 187 -18.50 5.36 -5.99
N ASP A 188 -19.54 4.52 -5.96
CA ASP A 188 -20.05 3.80 -7.13
C ASP A 188 -18.97 3.02 -7.91
N GLY A 189 -18.00 2.44 -7.20
CA GLY A 189 -16.87 1.72 -7.79
C GLY A 189 -15.83 2.65 -8.45
N ILE A 190 -15.81 3.93 -8.10
CA ILE A 190 -14.90 4.93 -8.66
C ILE A 190 -14.14 5.65 -7.55
N LEU A 191 -12.84 5.87 -7.78
CA LEU A 191 -11.97 6.75 -7.03
C LEU A 191 -11.57 7.91 -7.95
N ASN A 192 -12.03 9.11 -7.65
CA ASN A 192 -11.71 10.31 -8.44
C ASN A 192 -10.86 11.27 -7.60
N TRP A 193 -9.80 11.80 -8.22
CA TRP A 193 -8.99 12.87 -7.66
C TRP A 193 -8.64 13.89 -8.74
N ALA A 194 -9.08 15.14 -8.58
CA ALA A 194 -8.76 16.24 -9.47
C ALA A 194 -8.11 17.36 -8.66
N ILE A 195 -6.90 17.78 -9.05
CA ILE A 195 -6.07 18.77 -8.34
C ILE A 195 -5.30 19.68 -9.29
#